data_AF-A0A2W0BKB7-F1
#
_entry.id   AF-A0A2W0BKB7-F1
#
_cell.length_a   1.000
_cell.length_b   1.000
_cell.length_c   1.000
_cell.angle_alpha   90.00
_cell.angle_beta   90.00
_cell.angle_gamma   90.00
#
_symmetry.space_group_name_H-M   'P 1'
#
loop_
_entity.id
_entity.type
_entity.pdbx_description
1 polymer ?
#
loop_
_entity_poly.entity_id
_entity_poly.type
_entity_poly.pdbx_seq_one_letter_code
_entity_poly.pdbx_strand_id
1 'polypeptide(L)' 'LQAIVNEVTRDGQQWISTTLVSGHTVIRVMIISYLTEQKHLEELLQCLNKAAEMLLRPHRPTTQAVP' A
#
# COMPACT_ATOMS: atom_id res chain seq x y z
N LEU A 1 -3.29 -7.57 -0.07
CA LEU A 1 -2.12 -6.95 -0.72
C LEU A 1 -2.48 -6.10 -1.93
N GLN A 2 -3.33 -6.57 -2.86
CA GLN A 2 -3.69 -5.75 -4.03
C GLN A 2 -4.33 -4.39 -3.66
N ALA A 3 -5.19 -4.35 -2.64
CA ALA A 3 -5.75 -3.09 -2.15
C ALA A 3 -4.68 -2.12 -1.61
N ILE A 4 -3.62 -2.62 -0.96
CA ILE A 4 -2.49 -1.79 -0.51
C ILE A 4 -1.74 -1.23 -1.72
N VAL A 5 -1.47 -2.07 -2.73
CA VAL A 5 -0.82 -1.62 -3.97
C VAL A 5 -1.65 -0.53 -4.63
N ASN A 6 -2.95 -0.76 -4.83
CA ASN A 6 -3.84 0.23 -5.43
C ASN A 6 -3.85 1.55 -4.65
N GLU A 7 -3.85 1.50 -3.32
CA GLU A 7 -3.81 2.68 -2.46
C GLU A 7 -2.52 3.47 -2.62
N VAL A 8 -1.36 2.80 -2.55
CA VAL A 8 -0.04 3.43 -2.65
C VAL A 8 0.22 3.98 -4.06
N THR A 9 -0.28 3.32 -5.10
CA THR A 9 -0.07 3.78 -6.50
C THR A 9 -1.11 4.79 -6.98
N ARG A 10 -2.15 5.08 -6.19
CA ARG A 10 -3.34 5.82 -6.64
C ARG A 10 -3.03 7.23 -7.14
N ASP A 11 -2.08 7.92 -6.51
CA ASP A 11 -1.74 9.31 -6.81
C ASP A 11 -0.56 9.46 -7.81
N GLY A 12 0.01 8.34 -8.24
CA GLY A 12 1.13 8.29 -9.18
C GLY A 12 2.48 8.75 -8.60
N GLN A 13 2.58 9.09 -7.31
CA GLN A 13 3.84 9.49 -6.69
C GLN A 13 4.78 8.29 -6.46
N GLN A 14 4.20 7.11 -6.25
CA GLN A 14 4.93 5.87 -5.97
C GLN A 14 4.41 4.74 -6.85
N TRP A 15 5.31 3.87 -7.31
CA TRP A 15 4.96 2.71 -8.12
C TRP A 15 5.49 1.43 -7.49
N ILE A 16 4.57 0.54 -7.10
CA ILE A 16 4.85 -0.81 -6.59
C ILE A 16 3.94 -1.82 -7.28
N SER A 17 4.31 -3.09 -7.24
CA SER A 17 3.46 -4.16 -7.79
C SER A 17 3.35 -5.33 -6.83
N THR A 18 2.40 -6.22 -7.09
CA THR A 18 2.44 -7.56 -6.50
C THR A 18 3.21 -8.52 -7.40
N THR A 19 3.64 -9.65 -6.84
CA THR A 19 4.12 -10.83 -7.58
C THR A 19 3.91 -12.09 -6.73
N LEU A 20 4.12 -13.27 -7.31
CA LEU A 20 4.06 -14.55 -6.61
C LEU A 20 5.47 -15.10 -6.38
N VAL A 21 5.78 -15.42 -5.12
CA VAL A 21 7.03 -16.08 -4.72
C VAL A 21 6.66 -17.27 -3.84
N SER A 22 7.07 -18.48 -4.25
CA SER A 22 6.77 -19.73 -3.52
C SER A 22 5.28 -19.90 -3.18
N GLY A 23 4.38 -19.53 -4.10
CA GLY A 23 2.93 -19.62 -3.89
C GLY A 23 2.33 -18.51 -3.03
N HIS A 24 3.13 -17.57 -2.52
CA HIS A 24 2.67 -16.43 -1.73
C HIS A 24 2.67 -15.15 -2.58
N THR A 25 1.57 -14.40 -2.51
CA THR A 25 1.53 -13.03 -3.04
C THR A 25 2.36 -12.14 -2.13
N VAL A 26 3.29 -11.39 -2.73
CA VAL A 26 4.17 -10.43 -2.05
C VAL A 26 4.13 -9.08 -2.74
N ILE A 27 4.52 -8.02 -2.04
CA ILE A 27 4.76 -6.70 -2.64
C ILE A 27 6.20 -6.70 -3.18
N ARG A 28 6.34 -6.28 -4.44
CA ARG A 28 7.63 -6.08 -5.12
C ARG A 28 7.93 -4.59 -5.19
N VAL A 29 9.12 -4.23 -4.69
CA VAL A 29 9.69 -2.88 -4.80
C VAL A 29 10.92 -2.97 -5.70
N MET A 30 10.99 -2.13 -6.72
CA MET A 30 12.14 -2.04 -7.62
C MET A 30 12.90 -0.74 -7.33
N ILE A 31 14.07 -0.87 -6.71
CA ILE A 31 14.98 0.26 -6.47
C ILE A 31 16.01 0.26 -7.59
N ILE A 32 15.71 1.01 -8.66
CA ILE A 32 16.49 0.97 -9.91
C ILE A 32 16.93 2.36 -10.41
N SER A 33 16.42 3.42 -9.79
CA SER A 33 16.75 4.80 -10.17
C SER A 33 17.94 5.29 -9.37
N TYR A 34 18.94 5.87 -10.04
CA TYR A 34 20.06 6.54 -9.38
C TYR A 34 19.65 7.82 -8.63
N LEU A 35 18.42 8.30 -8.84
CA LEU A 35 17.83 9.42 -8.11
C LEU A 35 17.17 8.97 -6.79
N THR A 36 17.13 7.67 -6.51
CA THR A 36 16.54 7.17 -5.26
C THR A 36 17.50 7.43 -4.09
N GLU A 37 17.08 8.33 -3.20
CA GLU A 37 17.71 8.59 -1.91
C GLU A 37 16.97 7.88 -0.77
N GLN A 38 17.59 7.82 0.40
CA GLN A 38 17.01 7.26 1.63
C GLN A 38 15.63 7.84 1.96
N LYS A 39 15.46 9.16 1.82
CA LYS A 39 14.18 9.85 2.08
C LYS A 39 13.02 9.29 1.24
N HIS A 40 13.28 8.89 -0.01
CA HIS A 40 12.26 8.30 -0.89
C HIS A 40 11.83 6.91 -0.41
N LEU A 41 12.75 6.14 0.18
CA LEU A 41 12.44 4.83 0.76
C LEU A 41 11.63 4.96 2.05
N GLU A 42 11.93 5.98 2.85
CA GLU A 42 11.18 6.29 4.08
C GLU A 42 9.75 6.75 3.75
N GLU A 43 9.58 7.62 2.76
CA GLU A 43 8.28 8.03 2.26
C GLU A 43 7.45 6.84 1.74
N LEU A 44 8.08 5.92 0.99
CA LEU A 44 7.41 4.69 0.54
C LEU A 44 6.96 3.82 1.72
N LEU A 45 7.82 3.64 2.72
CA LEU A 45 7.49 2.87 3.92
C LEU A 45 6.32 3.50 4.69
N GLN A 46 6.30 4.83 4.82
CA GLN A 46 5.20 5.56 5.45
C GLN A 46 3.88 5.35 4.69
N CYS A 47 3.89 5.44 3.36
CA CYS A 47 2.72 5.19 2.53
C CYS A 47 2.20 3.76 2.66
N LEU A 48 3.08 2.76 2.67
CA LEU A 48 2.73 1.35 2.88
C LEU A 48 2.05 1.13 4.23
N ASN A 49 2.62 1.68 5.31
CA ASN A 49 2.06 1.57 6.65
C ASN A 49 0.67 2.23 6.73
N LYS A 50 0.54 3.44 6.20
CA LYS A 50 -0.74 4.16 6.17
C LYS A 50 -1.81 3.40 5.40
N ALA A 51 -1.47 2.84 4.24
CA ALA A 51 -2.38 2.03 3.43
C ALA A 51 -2.81 0.75 4.17
N ALA A 52 -1.87 0.07 4.85
CA ALA A 52 -2.17 -1.09 5.67
C ALA A 52 -3.10 -0.74 6.83
N GLU A 53 -2.82 0.32 7.58
CA GLU A 53 -3.66 0.79 8.68
C GLU A 53 -5.09 1.12 8.23
N MET A 54 -5.24 1.82 7.11
CA MET A 54 -6.56 2.17 6.56
C MET A 54 -7.40 0.93 6.26
N LEU A 55 -6.77 -0.14 5.76
CA LEU A 55 -7.44 -1.37 5.37
C LEU A 55 -7.64 -2.35 6.55
N LEU A 56 -6.81 -2.26 7.59
CA LEU A 56 -6.91 -3.08 8.79
C LEU A 56 -7.89 -2.51 9.82
N ARG A 57 -8.26 -1.22 9.73
CA ARG A 57 -9.29 -0.64 10.60
C ARG A 57 -10.61 -1.38 10.35
N PRO A 58 -11.21 -1.99 11.39
CA PRO A 58 -12.49 -2.66 11.23
C PRO A 58 -13.55 -1.65 10.78
N HIS A 59 -14.24 -1.98 9.69
CA HIS A 59 -15.43 -1.27 9.28
C HIS A 59 -16.45 -1.36 10.44
N ARG A 60 -16.71 -0.26 11.16
CA ARG A 60 -17.92 -0.17 11.99
C ARG A 60 -19.08 -0.08 11.01
N PRO A 61 -19.97 -1.08 10.90
CA PRO A 61 -21.19 -0.89 10.15
C PRO A 61 -21.97 0.23 10.84
N THR A 62 -22.23 1.31 10.11
CA THR A 62 -23.18 2.33 10.53
C THR A 62 -24.54 1.65 10.56
N THR A 63 -25.00 1.23 11.75
CA THR A 63 -26.40 0.87 11.95
C THR A 63 -27.23 2.11 11.67
N GLN A 64 -27.74 2.23 10.44
CA GLN A 64 -28.85 3.14 10.17
C GLN A 64 -30.04 2.62 10.96
N ALA A 65 -30.41 3.34 12.01
CA ALA A 65 -31.71 3.22 12.63
C ALA A 65 -32.75 3.62 11.57
N VAL A 66 -33.48 2.64 11.06
CA VAL A 66 -34.68 2.88 10.25
C VAL A 66 -35.82 3.16 11.24
N PRO A 67 -36.64 4.22 11.02
CA PRO A 67 -37.75 4.58 11.91
C PRO A 67 -38.86 3.52 11.95
#